data_AF-A0A832SM99-F1
#
_entry.id   AF-A0A832SM99-F1
#
_cell.length_a   1.000
_cell.length_b   1.000
_cell.length_c   1.000
_cell.angle_alpha   90.00
_cell.angle_beta   90.00
_cell.angle_gamma   90.00
#
_symmetry.space_group_name_H-M   'P 1'
#
loop_
_entity.id
_entity.type
_entity.pdbx_description
1 polymer ?
#
loop_
_entity_poly.entity_id
_entity_poly.type
_entity_poly.pdbx_seq_one_letter_code
_entity_poly.pdbx_strand_id
1 'polypeptide(L)'
;NLDVWLMGQKQVLDSFVSHSNSDISIIEGVMGYYDGFEGSSNYASTHHVASITKSPVILVLDASKTARSIGATALGFQKFHSTSRIVGVILNKIGSKKHEILCRDALEKTKLPIIGVIPKNPLLNLESRHLGLISTYDNKTLKNKLLKTSKIISESLDVDQIIKIIKN
;
A
#
# COMPACT_ATOMS: atom_id res chain seq x y z
N ASN A 1 14.30 3.42 -8.59
CA ASN A 1 13.37 2.57 -9.35
C ASN A 1 13.74 1.12 -9.09
N LEU A 2 12.75 0.24 -8.90
CA LEU A 2 12.92 -1.21 -8.66
C LEU A 2 12.21 -2.00 -9.76
N ASP A 3 12.67 -1.83 -11.00
CA ASP A 3 12.07 -2.44 -12.19
C ASP A 3 12.80 -3.76 -12.52
N VAL A 4 12.16 -4.89 -12.23
CA VAL A 4 12.77 -6.21 -12.45
C VAL A 4 12.91 -6.53 -13.94
N TRP A 5 12.01 -6.03 -14.78
CA TRP A 5 12.03 -6.27 -16.22
C TRP A 5 13.27 -5.64 -16.86
N LEU A 6 13.56 -4.38 -16.53
CA LEU A 6 14.67 -3.62 -17.10
C LEU A 6 16.02 -3.92 -16.43
N MET A 7 16.03 -4.09 -15.11
CA MET A 7 17.27 -4.17 -14.34
C MET A 7 17.71 -5.61 -14.07
N GLY A 8 16.78 -6.57 -14.06
CA GLY A 8 17.02 -7.91 -13.53
C GLY A 8 17.09 -7.94 -12.00
N GLN A 9 16.99 -9.14 -11.43
CA GLN A 9 16.81 -9.31 -9.98
C GLN A 9 17.99 -8.77 -9.16
N LYS A 10 19.23 -9.00 -9.61
CA LYS A 10 20.43 -8.59 -8.88
C LYS A 10 20.51 -7.07 -8.76
N GLN A 11 20.35 -6.35 -9.86
CA GLN A 11 20.41 -4.89 -9.86
C GLN A 11 19.25 -4.26 -9.10
N VAL A 12 18.05 -4.88 -9.09
CA VAL A 12 16.96 -4.44 -8.21
C VAL A 12 17.38 -4.52 -6.74
N LEU A 13 17.99 -5.63 -6.32
CA LEU A 13 18.46 -5.79 -4.95
C LEU A 13 19.61 -4.81 -4.61
N ASP A 14 20.60 -4.68 -5.49
CA ASP A 14 21.73 -3.75 -5.32
C ASP A 14 21.23 -2.29 -5.23
N SER A 15 20.26 -1.92 -6.07
CA SER A 15 19.60 -0.61 -6.04
C SER A 15 18.84 -0.39 -4.73
N PHE A 16 18.06 -1.38 -4.28
CA PHE A 16 17.34 -1.29 -3.01
C PHE A 16 18.30 -1.09 -1.83
N VAL A 17 19.36 -1.90 -1.73
CA VAL A 17 20.33 -1.83 -0.62
C VAL A 17 21.08 -0.49 -0.63
N SER A 18 21.59 -0.06 -1.78
CA SER A 18 22.37 1.20 -1.89
C SER A 18 21.57 2.46 -1.54
N HIS A 19 20.23 2.42 -1.65
CA HIS A 19 19.36 3.54 -1.31
C HIS A 19 18.65 3.39 0.04
N SER A 20 18.86 2.27 0.75
CA SER A 20 18.26 2.01 2.06
C SER A 20 19.15 2.51 3.22
N ASN A 21 19.42 3.82 3.23
CA ASN A 21 20.32 4.46 4.21
C ASN A 21 19.60 4.98 5.48
N SER A 22 18.33 4.59 5.68
CA SER A 22 17.48 5.02 6.79
C SER A 22 17.04 3.81 7.61
N ASP A 23 16.47 4.05 8.80
CA ASP A 23 15.92 2.97 9.64
C ASP A 23 14.78 2.19 8.97
N ILE A 24 14.08 2.83 8.04
CA ILE A 24 12.93 2.26 7.31
C ILE A 24 13.00 2.66 5.84
N SER A 25 12.88 1.66 4.96
CA SER A 25 12.68 1.83 3.52
C SER A 25 11.24 1.53 3.14
N ILE A 26 10.63 2.38 2.32
CA ILE A 26 9.26 2.19 1.83
C ILE A 26 9.31 1.90 0.33
N ILE A 27 8.70 0.79 -0.07
CA ILE A 27 8.51 0.42 -1.48
C ILE A 27 7.04 0.63 -1.82
N GLU A 28 6.77 1.53 -2.76
CA GLU A 28 5.44 1.67 -3.35
C GLU A 28 5.26 0.66 -4.47
N GLY A 29 4.20 -0.15 -4.38
CA GLY A 29 3.78 -1.03 -5.47
C GLY A 29 3.12 -0.25 -6.60
N VAL A 30 3.25 -0.74 -7.83
CA VAL A 30 2.62 -0.16 -9.01
C VAL A 30 1.52 -1.11 -9.51
N MET A 31 0.43 -0.55 -10.02
CA MET A 31 -0.78 -1.27 -10.45
C MET A 31 -1.41 -2.08 -9.31
N GLY A 32 -1.29 -3.41 -9.34
CA GLY A 32 -1.79 -4.33 -8.31
C GLY A 32 -0.68 -5.23 -7.76
N TYR A 33 -1.00 -5.99 -6.70
CA TYR A 33 0.02 -6.78 -6.01
C TYR A 33 0.63 -7.88 -6.90
N TYR A 34 -0.19 -8.55 -7.71
CA TYR A 34 0.23 -9.60 -8.63
C TYR A 34 0.33 -9.14 -10.09
N ASP A 35 0.00 -7.89 -10.37
CA ASP A 35 -0.01 -7.36 -11.73
C ASP A 35 1.43 -7.08 -12.16
N GLY A 36 1.91 -7.82 -13.15
CA GLY A 36 3.28 -7.77 -13.65
C GLY A 36 3.33 -7.59 -15.17
N PHE A 37 4.39 -8.10 -15.77
CA PHE A 37 4.63 -8.00 -17.22
C PHE A 37 3.59 -8.77 -18.05
N GLU A 38 3.07 -9.89 -17.53
CA GLU A 38 2.10 -10.75 -18.21
C GLU A 38 1.02 -11.25 -17.25
N GLY A 39 -0.14 -11.67 -17.77
CA GLY A 39 -1.28 -12.08 -16.94
C GLY A 39 -1.19 -13.50 -16.35
N SER A 40 -0.25 -14.31 -16.82
CA SER A 40 -0.09 -15.71 -16.41
C SER A 40 1.01 -15.92 -15.37
N SER A 41 1.78 -14.88 -15.03
CA SER A 41 2.85 -14.98 -14.04
C SER A 41 2.96 -13.70 -13.22
N ASN A 42 3.64 -13.80 -12.08
CA ASN A 42 3.92 -12.64 -11.24
C ASN A 42 5.20 -11.90 -11.69
N TYR A 43 5.77 -12.22 -12.85
CA TYR A 43 7.04 -11.62 -13.28
C TYR A 43 6.92 -10.10 -13.41
N ALA A 44 7.94 -9.39 -12.91
CA ALA A 44 7.95 -7.92 -12.77
C ALA A 44 6.76 -7.28 -12.00
N SER A 45 6.00 -8.05 -11.21
CA SER A 45 4.95 -7.50 -10.34
C SER A 45 5.48 -6.97 -9.01
N THR A 46 4.62 -6.27 -8.27
CA THR A 46 4.91 -5.87 -6.87
C THR A 46 5.21 -7.09 -5.97
N HIS A 47 4.53 -8.22 -6.16
CA HIS A 47 4.80 -9.48 -5.46
C HIS A 47 6.23 -9.99 -5.75
N HIS A 48 6.69 -9.88 -6.99
CA HIS A 48 8.04 -10.29 -7.37
C HIS A 48 9.11 -9.39 -6.74
N VAL A 49 8.92 -8.06 -6.76
CA VAL A 49 9.82 -7.12 -6.07
C VAL A 49 9.86 -7.38 -4.57
N ALA A 50 8.71 -7.61 -3.93
CA ALA A 50 8.62 -7.95 -2.51
C ALA A 50 9.31 -9.29 -2.21
N SER A 51 9.27 -10.25 -3.14
CA SER A 51 9.95 -11.54 -3.00
C SER A 51 11.48 -11.39 -3.07
N ILE A 52 11.99 -10.59 -4.02
CA ILE A 52 13.43 -10.31 -4.17
C ILE A 52 13.98 -9.58 -2.95
N THR A 53 13.29 -8.53 -2.51
CA THR A 53 13.70 -7.69 -1.37
C THR A 53 13.38 -8.32 -0.01
N LYS A 54 12.65 -9.45 0.00
CA LYS A 54 12.10 -10.09 1.20
C LYS A 54 11.26 -9.16 2.07
N SER A 55 10.64 -8.15 1.47
CA SER A 55 9.86 -7.15 2.20
C SER A 55 8.49 -7.69 2.64
N PRO A 56 8.01 -7.36 3.85
CA PRO A 56 6.60 -7.50 4.20
C PRO A 56 5.73 -6.57 3.37
N VAL A 57 4.47 -6.95 3.12
CA VAL A 57 3.54 -6.18 2.30
C VAL A 57 2.29 -5.83 3.10
N ILE A 58 1.92 -4.54 3.10
CA ILE A 58 0.65 -4.06 3.63
C ILE A 58 -0.25 -3.71 2.44
N LEU A 59 -1.41 -4.35 2.35
CA LEU A 59 -2.35 -4.14 1.24
C LEU A 59 -3.31 -2.99 1.57
N VAL A 60 -3.37 -1.98 0.70
CA VAL A 60 -4.36 -0.90 0.80
C VAL A 60 -5.62 -1.31 0.04
N LEU A 61 -6.73 -1.51 0.75
CA LEU A 61 -8.00 -1.94 0.18
C LEU A 61 -8.96 -0.76 0.06
N ASP A 62 -9.50 -0.51 -1.14
CA ASP A 62 -10.54 0.49 -1.35
C ASP A 62 -11.88 -0.02 -0.80
N ALA A 63 -12.34 0.57 0.30
CA ALA A 63 -13.62 0.23 0.93
C ALA A 63 -14.80 1.09 0.43
N SER A 64 -14.58 2.06 -0.48
CA SER A 64 -15.58 3.11 -0.78
C SER A 64 -16.94 2.61 -1.27
N LYS A 65 -17.00 1.42 -1.88
CA LYS A 65 -18.22 0.81 -2.44
C LYS A 65 -18.38 -0.66 -2.05
N THR A 66 -17.78 -1.09 -0.94
CA THR A 66 -17.83 -2.48 -0.48
C THR A 66 -18.02 -2.53 1.02
N ALA A 67 -18.46 -3.68 1.52
CA ALA A 67 -18.48 -4.00 2.94
C ALA A 67 -18.08 -5.46 3.09
N ARG A 68 -19.03 -6.40 3.04
CA ARG A 68 -18.76 -7.84 3.17
C ARG A 68 -17.74 -8.37 2.14
N SER A 69 -17.79 -7.88 0.90
CA SER A 69 -16.93 -8.40 -0.17
C SER A 69 -15.44 -8.04 0.00
N ILE A 70 -15.10 -7.05 0.84
CA ILE A 70 -13.69 -6.72 1.11
C ILE A 70 -12.93 -7.89 1.74
N GLY A 71 -13.62 -8.72 2.52
CA GLY A 71 -13.08 -9.95 3.09
C GLY A 71 -12.72 -10.97 2.01
N ALA A 72 -13.57 -11.12 0.99
CA ALA A 72 -13.31 -12.00 -0.15
C ALA A 72 -12.12 -11.48 -0.97
N THR A 73 -12.04 -10.17 -1.21
CA THR A 73 -10.90 -9.54 -1.90
C THR A 73 -9.60 -9.77 -1.15
N ALA A 74 -9.56 -9.48 0.15
CA ALA A 74 -8.37 -9.66 0.98
C ALA A 74 -7.94 -11.14 1.05
N LEU A 75 -8.89 -12.05 1.25
CA LEU A 75 -8.62 -13.49 1.26
C LEU A 75 -8.09 -13.97 -0.09
N GLY A 76 -8.68 -13.47 -1.18
CA GLY A 76 -8.21 -13.71 -2.55
C GLY A 76 -6.76 -13.32 -2.68
N PHE A 77 -6.39 -12.07 -2.39
CA PHE A 77 -5.00 -11.63 -2.44
C PHE A 77 -4.06 -12.45 -1.54
N GLN A 78 -4.50 -12.79 -0.33
CA GLN A 78 -3.71 -13.57 0.62
C GLN A 78 -3.46 -15.00 0.15
N LYS A 79 -4.45 -15.66 -0.48
CA LYS A 79 -4.42 -17.08 -0.84
C LYS A 79 -4.10 -17.34 -2.30
N PHE A 80 -4.12 -16.33 -3.16
CA PHE A 80 -3.89 -16.45 -4.60
C PHE A 80 -2.52 -17.06 -4.92
N HIS A 81 -1.47 -16.69 -4.17
CA HIS A 81 -0.14 -17.23 -4.33
C HIS A 81 0.41 -17.77 -3.00
N SER A 82 1.02 -18.97 -3.02
CA SER A 82 1.47 -19.68 -1.81
C SER A 82 2.56 -18.92 -1.03
N THR A 83 3.35 -18.10 -1.73
CA THR A 83 4.42 -17.27 -1.14
C THR A 83 4.01 -15.80 -1.00
N SER A 84 2.72 -15.51 -0.85
CA SER A 84 2.25 -14.15 -0.57
C SER A 84 2.93 -13.58 0.68
N ARG A 85 3.39 -12.33 0.59
CA ARG A 85 4.07 -11.62 1.70
C ARG A 85 3.16 -10.60 2.37
N ILE A 86 1.85 -10.70 2.16
CA ILE A 86 0.86 -9.81 2.77
C ILE A 86 0.75 -10.12 4.26
N VAL A 87 1.05 -9.13 5.08
CA VAL A 87 1.10 -9.24 6.55
C VAL A 87 0.14 -8.29 7.26
N GLY A 88 -0.56 -7.43 6.51
CA GLY A 88 -1.53 -6.51 7.07
C GLY A 88 -2.33 -5.80 5.98
N VAL A 89 -3.40 -5.13 6.40
CA VAL A 89 -4.26 -4.36 5.50
C VAL A 89 -4.54 -2.96 6.04
N ILE A 90 -4.72 -2.00 5.14
CA ILE A 90 -5.26 -0.68 5.43
C ILE A 90 -6.59 -0.55 4.70
N LEU A 91 -7.65 -0.17 5.44
CA LEU A 91 -8.95 0.12 4.85
C LEU A 91 -9.00 1.58 4.42
N ASN A 92 -9.15 1.83 3.12
CA ASN A 92 -9.18 3.17 2.56
C ASN A 92 -10.61 3.63 2.23
N LYS A 93 -10.89 4.93 2.34
CA LYS A 93 -12.16 5.58 1.99
C LYS A 93 -13.38 5.06 2.77
N ILE A 94 -13.22 4.78 4.06
CA ILE A 94 -14.33 4.36 4.93
C ILE A 94 -15.31 5.53 5.16
N GLY A 95 -16.59 5.27 4.92
CA GLY A 95 -17.63 6.29 4.90
C GLY A 95 -18.28 6.62 6.25
N SER A 96 -18.24 5.69 7.22
CA SER A 96 -18.84 5.87 8.54
C SER A 96 -18.35 4.81 9.53
N LYS A 97 -18.63 4.98 10.82
CA LYS A 97 -18.31 3.97 11.86
C LYS A 97 -19.03 2.65 11.65
N LYS A 98 -20.30 2.67 11.23
CA LYS A 98 -21.04 1.44 10.87
C LYS A 98 -20.38 0.71 9.71
N HIS A 99 -19.93 1.45 8.69
CA HIS A 99 -19.21 0.88 7.56
C HIS A 99 -17.85 0.29 7.99
N GLU A 100 -17.10 0.97 8.85
CA GLU A 100 -15.86 0.44 9.44
C GLU A 100 -16.07 -0.94 10.09
N ILE A 101 -17.08 -1.06 10.96
CA ILE A 101 -17.40 -2.32 11.67
C ILE A 101 -17.68 -3.44 10.67
N LEU A 102 -18.54 -3.21 9.67
CA LEU A 102 -18.86 -4.22 8.66
C LEU A 102 -17.62 -4.70 7.88
N CYS A 103 -16.70 -3.80 7.57
CA CYS A 103 -15.45 -4.14 6.89
C CYS A 103 -14.48 -4.91 7.81
N ARG A 104 -14.40 -4.56 9.09
CA ARG A 104 -13.59 -5.30 10.08
C ARG A 104 -14.11 -6.73 10.27
N ASP A 105 -15.41 -6.89 10.46
CA ASP A 105 -16.08 -8.20 10.59
C ASP A 105 -15.88 -9.06 9.34
N ALA A 106 -15.84 -8.44 8.15
CA ALA A 106 -15.55 -9.14 6.90
C ALA A 106 -14.12 -9.68 6.83
N LEU A 107 -13.17 -9.02 7.48
CA LEU A 107 -11.75 -9.36 7.45
C LEU A 107 -11.31 -10.34 8.53
N GLU A 108 -12.12 -10.58 9.58
CA GLU A 108 -11.75 -11.48 10.70
C GLU A 108 -11.22 -12.85 10.23
N LYS A 109 -11.85 -13.46 9.23
CA LYS A 109 -11.45 -14.78 8.70
C LYS A 109 -10.07 -14.79 8.03
N THR A 110 -9.60 -13.65 7.54
CA THR A 110 -8.28 -13.53 6.91
C THR A 110 -7.15 -13.56 7.94
N LYS A 111 -7.46 -13.24 9.21
CA LYS A 111 -6.50 -13.05 10.30
C LYS A 111 -5.41 -12.01 10.01
N LEU A 112 -5.58 -11.20 8.97
CA LEU A 112 -4.69 -10.10 8.65
C LEU A 112 -4.96 -8.96 9.64
N PRO A 113 -3.93 -8.42 10.31
CA PRO A 113 -4.11 -7.24 11.14
C PRO A 113 -4.52 -6.04 10.28
N ILE A 114 -5.50 -5.28 10.80
CA ILE A 114 -5.94 -4.03 10.19
C ILE A 114 -5.11 -2.91 10.79
N ILE A 115 -4.11 -2.48 10.02
CA ILE A 115 -3.07 -1.52 10.41
C ILE A 115 -3.60 -0.08 10.41
N GLY A 116 -4.72 0.16 9.74
CA GLY A 116 -5.32 1.48 9.73
C GLY A 116 -6.62 1.57 8.96
N VAL A 117 -7.34 2.65 9.23
CA VAL A 117 -8.65 2.93 8.65
C VAL A 117 -8.68 4.39 8.25
N ILE A 118 -8.53 4.65 6.95
CA ILE A 118 -8.52 5.98 6.39
C ILE A 118 -9.97 6.36 6.03
N PRO A 119 -10.53 7.44 6.63
CA PRO A 119 -11.88 7.88 6.31
C PRO A 119 -11.94 8.46 4.90
N LYS A 120 -13.12 8.38 4.28
CA LYS A 120 -13.40 9.13 3.05
C LYS A 120 -13.37 10.62 3.38
N ASN A 121 -12.34 11.31 2.90
CA ASN A 121 -12.16 12.73 3.16
C ASN A 121 -11.78 13.46 1.85
N PRO A 122 -12.55 14.46 1.39
CA PRO A 122 -12.24 15.23 0.19
C PRO A 122 -10.87 15.90 0.21
N LEU A 123 -10.33 16.22 1.40
CA LEU A 123 -8.99 16.79 1.55
C LEU A 123 -7.88 15.83 1.08
N LEU A 124 -8.15 14.52 1.11
CA LEU A 124 -7.22 13.49 0.63
C LEU A 124 -7.22 13.34 -0.89
N ASN A 125 -8.16 13.99 -1.61
CA ASN A 125 -8.10 14.05 -3.07
C ASN A 125 -7.00 15.04 -3.47
N LEU A 126 -5.81 14.52 -3.74
CA LEU A 126 -4.77 15.22 -4.46
C LEU A 126 -5.11 15.15 -5.95
N GLU A 127 -5.20 16.29 -6.61
CA GLU A 127 -5.38 16.32 -8.05
C GLU A 127 -4.18 15.64 -8.71
N SER A 128 -4.44 14.79 -9.69
CA SER A 128 -3.37 14.16 -10.45
C SER A 128 -2.55 15.26 -11.11
N ARG A 129 -1.24 15.26 -10.88
CA ARG A 129 -0.34 16.08 -11.69
C ARG A 129 -0.43 15.53 -13.11
N HIS A 130 -1.16 16.17 -14.01
CA HIS A 130 -1.16 15.81 -15.42
C HIS A 130 0.31 15.75 -15.88
N LEU A 131 0.83 14.53 -16.06
CA LEU A 131 2.20 14.24 -16.53
C LEU A 131 3.36 14.79 -15.65
N GLY A 132 3.10 15.13 -14.37
CA GLY A 132 4.13 15.71 -13.51
C GLY A 132 4.53 17.16 -13.87
N LEU A 133 3.79 17.81 -14.77
CA LEU A 133 4.10 19.14 -15.33
C LEU A 133 3.50 20.31 -14.52
N ILE A 134 3.15 20.10 -13.25
CA ILE A 134 2.66 21.21 -12.42
C ILE A 134 3.87 22.03 -11.92
N SER A 135 3.88 23.29 -12.34
CA SER A 135 4.90 24.30 -12.05
C SER A 135 5.16 24.49 -10.56
N THR A 136 6.43 24.73 -10.20
CA THR A 136 6.98 24.95 -8.84
C THR A 136 6.39 26.16 -8.08
N TYR A 137 5.45 26.89 -8.69
CA TYR A 137 4.95 28.17 -8.20
C TYR A 137 3.90 28.09 -7.07
N ASP A 138 3.33 26.93 -6.77
CA ASP A 138 2.28 26.80 -5.71
C ASP A 138 2.73 26.00 -4.47
N ASN A 139 4.01 26.14 -4.13
CA ASN A 139 4.69 25.32 -3.13
C ASN A 139 4.07 25.46 -1.72
N LYS A 140 3.53 26.64 -1.35
CA LYS A 140 2.91 26.87 -0.03
C LYS A 140 1.55 26.18 0.11
N THR A 141 0.68 26.29 -0.88
CA THR A 141 -0.65 25.66 -0.88
C THR A 141 -0.51 24.14 -0.87
N LEU A 142 0.38 23.61 -1.69
CA LEU A 142 0.70 22.19 -1.73
C LEU A 142 1.28 21.71 -0.39
N LYS A 143 2.23 22.43 0.19
CA LYS A 143 2.81 22.09 1.50
C LYS A 143 1.75 22.05 2.61
N ASN A 144 0.85 23.03 2.65
CA ASN A 144 -0.25 23.05 3.62
C ASN A 144 -1.21 21.87 3.41
N LYS A 145 -1.52 21.52 2.15
CA LYS A 145 -2.34 20.35 1.84
C LYS A 145 -1.65 19.05 2.26
N LEU A 146 -0.36 18.91 1.97
CA LEU A 146 0.46 17.76 2.41
C LEU A 146 0.51 17.62 3.93
N LEU A 147 0.67 18.71 4.67
CA LEU A 147 0.66 18.67 6.14
C LEU A 147 -0.70 18.21 6.69
N LYS A 148 -1.81 18.69 6.13
CA LYS A 148 -3.16 18.24 6.52
C LYS A 148 -3.39 16.78 6.19
N THR A 149 -3.00 16.34 4.98
CA THR A 149 -3.08 14.95 4.55
C THR A 149 -2.22 14.05 5.45
N SER A 150 -0.98 14.43 5.70
CA SER A 150 -0.05 13.72 6.58
C SER A 150 -0.65 13.53 7.97
N LYS A 151 -1.22 14.59 8.56
CA LYS A 151 -1.90 14.52 9.85
C LYS A 151 -3.03 13.50 9.85
N ILE A 152 -3.94 13.57 8.88
CA ILE A 152 -5.07 12.63 8.77
C ILE A 152 -4.57 11.18 8.65
N ILE A 153 -3.56 10.94 7.80
CA ILE A 153 -3.01 9.60 7.61
C ILE A 153 -2.33 9.11 8.90
N SER A 154 -1.51 9.95 9.55
CA SER A 154 -0.84 9.58 10.80
C SER A 154 -1.81 9.25 11.93
N GLU A 155 -2.96 9.94 12.01
CA GLU A 155 -4.02 9.66 12.99
C GLU A 155 -4.85 8.42 12.61
N SER A 156 -4.80 7.98 11.35
CA SER A 156 -5.58 6.86 10.82
C SER A 156 -4.82 5.53 10.80
N LEU A 157 -3.49 5.55 10.97
CA LEU A 157 -2.61 4.39 10.88
C LEU A 157 -1.94 4.10 12.24
N ASP A 158 -1.82 2.82 12.58
CA ASP A 158 -1.01 2.34 13.69
C ASP A 158 0.46 2.22 13.24
N VAL A 159 1.20 3.32 13.38
CA VAL A 159 2.61 3.40 12.96
C VAL A 159 3.49 2.45 13.78
N ASP A 160 3.19 2.26 15.06
CA ASP A 160 3.94 1.35 15.93
C ASP A 160 3.78 -0.10 15.47
N GLN A 161 2.57 -0.49 15.06
CA GLN A 161 2.33 -1.80 14.47
C GLN A 161 3.06 -1.97 13.13
N ILE A 162 3.11 -0.93 12.28
CA ILE A 162 3.93 -0.97 11.05
C ILE A 162 5.39 -1.23 11.40
N ILE A 163 5.95 -0.48 12.36
CA ILE A 163 7.35 -0.62 12.81
C ILE A 163 7.60 -2.03 13.37
N LYS A 164 6.65 -2.60 14.10
CA LYS A 164 6.75 -3.96 14.63
C LYS A 164 6.74 -5.02 13.52
N ILE A 165 5.93 -4.81 12.47
CA ILE A 165 5.84 -5.72 11.32
C ILE A 165 7.14 -5.73 10.52
N ILE A 166 7.77 -4.57 10.30
CA ILE A 166 8.99 -4.48 9.48
C ILE A 166 10.25 -4.99 10.17
N LYS A 167 10.26 -5.10 11.50
CA LYS A 167 11.40 -5.60 12.29
C LYS A 167 11.43 -7.12 12.44
N ASN A 168 10.32 -7.80 12.15
CA ASN A 168 10.18 -9.26 12.18
C ASN A 168 10.47 -9.87 10.82
#